data_AF-A0A8D8SWR0-F1
#
_entry.id   AF-A0A8D8SWR0-F1
#
_cell.length_a   1.000
_cell.length_b   1.000
_cell.length_c   1.000
_cell.angle_alpha   90.00
_cell.angle_beta   90.00
_cell.angle_gamma   90.00
#
_symmetry.space_group_name_H-M   'P 1'
#
loop_
_entity.id
_entity.type
_entity.pdbx_description
1 polymer ?
#
loop_
_entity_poly.entity_id
_entity_poly.type
_entity_poly.pdbx_seq_one_letter_code
_entity_poly.pdbx_strand_id
1 'polypeptide(L)'
;NIKKNIFNSILSVHVHNDMNCSTSTSILSILSNVKRVEGTLFGNGERAGNTSLLILASNYYNLGINPKINFFDKFFFKIFCNEKISFLDRISWFSRLNYTAFSGSHQDAIFKSYFQKKKFIWKIIYLPLNPKIFNFKHKNIIKINSQSGRGG
;
A
#
# COMPACT_ATOMS: atom_id res chain seq x y z
N ASN A 1 -4.72 -30.64 -6.54
CA ASN A 1 -5.18 -29.28 -6.91
C ASN A 1 -6.61 -29.06 -6.46
N ILE A 2 -6.82 -28.35 -5.33
CA ILE A 2 -8.14 -28.03 -4.75
C ILE A 2 -9.09 -27.36 -5.79
N LYS A 3 -8.52 -26.77 -6.85
CA LYS A 3 -9.21 -26.06 -7.95
C LYS A 3 -10.08 -26.92 -8.88
N LYS A 4 -9.98 -28.26 -8.87
CA LYS A 4 -10.75 -29.11 -9.79
C LYS A 4 -12.08 -29.54 -9.14
N ASN A 5 -13.14 -28.80 -9.42
CA ASN A 5 -14.54 -29.30 -9.46
C ASN A 5 -15.15 -29.93 -8.18
N ILE A 6 -14.64 -29.69 -6.97
CA ILE A 6 -15.19 -30.40 -5.79
C ILE A 6 -16.41 -29.70 -5.19
N PHE A 7 -16.55 -28.37 -5.32
CA PHE A 7 -17.63 -27.65 -4.65
C PHE A 7 -18.27 -26.58 -5.53
N ASN A 8 -19.60 -26.52 -5.53
CA ASN A 8 -20.40 -25.41 -6.05
C ASN A 8 -20.36 -24.20 -5.10
N SER A 9 -19.21 -23.94 -4.47
CA SER A 9 -19.02 -22.97 -3.41
C SER A 9 -17.93 -21.95 -3.75
N ILE A 10 -17.94 -20.83 -3.02
CA ILE A 10 -16.92 -19.80 -3.15
C ILE A 10 -15.67 -20.27 -2.43
N LEU A 11 -14.58 -20.48 -3.17
CA LEU A 11 -13.28 -20.73 -2.58
C LEU A 11 -12.73 -19.45 -1.96
N SER A 12 -12.40 -19.52 -0.67
CA SER A 12 -11.81 -18.45 0.13
C SER A 12 -10.41 -18.85 0.61
N VAL A 13 -9.52 -17.87 0.81
CA VAL A 13 -8.24 -18.07 1.50
C VAL A 13 -8.12 -17.11 2.69
N HIS A 14 -7.55 -17.62 3.77
CA HIS A 14 -7.22 -16.86 4.97
C HIS A 14 -5.73 -17.09 5.27
N VAL A 15 -4.91 -16.05 5.14
CA VAL A 15 -3.45 -16.20 5.16
C VAL A 15 -2.83 -15.35 6.26
N HIS A 16 -2.10 -16.00 7.15
CA HIS A 16 -1.27 -15.37 8.19
C HIS A 16 0.11 -14.94 7.64
N ASN A 17 0.77 -14.05 8.37
CA ASN A 17 1.97 -13.37 7.91
C ASN A 17 3.28 -13.85 8.57
N ASP A 18 3.32 -15.07 9.10
CA ASP A 18 4.47 -15.62 9.82
C ASP A 18 5.79 -15.53 9.02
N MET A 19 5.73 -15.64 7.70
CA MET A 19 6.88 -15.55 6.78
C MET A 19 6.93 -14.24 5.97
N ASN A 20 6.20 -13.20 6.40
CA ASN A 20 6.10 -11.91 5.68
C ASN A 20 5.60 -11.99 4.22
N CYS A 21 4.88 -13.07 3.88
CA CYS A 21 4.40 -13.36 2.52
C CYS A 21 2.87 -13.45 2.43
N SER A 22 2.12 -12.94 3.41
CA SER A 22 0.65 -13.07 3.42
C SER A 22 -0.02 -12.37 2.23
N THR A 23 0.47 -11.16 1.91
CA THR A 23 -0.02 -10.34 0.80
C THR A 23 0.28 -10.98 -0.56
N SER A 24 1.52 -11.46 -0.76
CA SER A 24 1.91 -12.12 -2.02
C SER A 24 1.15 -13.44 -2.21
N THR A 25 1.01 -14.24 -1.15
CA THR A 25 0.25 -15.49 -1.16
C THR A 25 -1.22 -15.25 -1.49
N SER A 26 -1.82 -14.20 -0.93
CA SER A 26 -3.20 -13.81 -1.23
C SER A 26 -3.38 -13.39 -2.69
N ILE A 27 -2.47 -12.59 -3.26
CA ILE A 27 -2.51 -12.21 -4.68
C ILE A 27 -2.35 -13.44 -5.58
N LEU A 28 -1.39 -14.32 -5.29
CA LEU A 28 -1.16 -15.55 -6.06
C LEU A 28 -2.37 -16.48 -5.99
N SER A 29 -3.06 -16.51 -4.85
CA SER A 29 -4.32 -17.25 -4.67
C SER A 29 -5.42 -16.71 -5.58
N ILE A 30 -5.56 -15.39 -5.70
CA ILE A 30 -6.53 -14.78 -6.62
C ILE A 30 -6.18 -15.08 -8.08
N LEU A 31 -4.90 -14.95 -8.49
CA LEU A 31 -4.42 -15.38 -9.81
C LEU A 31 -4.66 -16.87 -10.07
N SER A 32 -4.81 -17.61 -9.00
CA SER A 32 -5.13 -19.02 -8.95
C SER A 32 -6.64 -19.34 -8.98
N ASN A 33 -7.50 -18.37 -9.28
CA ASN A 33 -8.97 -18.49 -9.30
C ASN A 33 -9.64 -18.64 -7.92
N VAL A 34 -8.97 -18.27 -6.83
CA VAL A 34 -9.66 -18.04 -5.54
C VAL A 34 -10.50 -16.77 -5.65
N LYS A 35 -11.75 -16.82 -5.15
CA LYS A 35 -12.72 -15.72 -5.30
C LYS A 35 -12.85 -14.83 -4.07
N ARG A 36 -12.36 -15.27 -2.91
CA ARG A 36 -12.43 -14.52 -1.65
C ARG A 36 -11.10 -14.58 -0.91
N VAL A 37 -10.69 -13.44 -0.35
CA VAL A 37 -9.57 -13.35 0.58
C VAL A 37 -10.08 -12.81 1.90
N GLU A 38 -9.68 -13.46 2.97
CA GLU A 38 -9.94 -13.07 4.35
C GLU A 38 -8.66 -12.47 4.94
N GLY A 39 -8.85 -11.44 5.76
CA GLY A 39 -7.75 -10.68 6.34
C GLY A 39 -8.30 -9.58 7.23
N THR A 40 -7.41 -8.68 7.62
CA THR A 40 -7.73 -7.60 8.57
C THR A 40 -7.29 -6.26 8.01
N LEU A 41 -7.80 -5.19 8.63
CA LEU A 41 -7.25 -3.85 8.39
C LEU A 41 -5.81 -3.81 8.91
N PHE A 42 -4.90 -3.27 8.10
CA PHE A 42 -3.47 -3.17 8.39
C PHE A 42 -2.71 -4.46 8.71
N GLY A 43 -3.35 -5.63 8.66
CA GLY A 43 -2.70 -6.92 8.85
C GLY A 43 -2.66 -7.39 10.31
N ASN A 44 -3.49 -6.84 11.18
CA ASN A 44 -3.64 -7.32 12.57
C ASN A 44 -4.08 -8.78 12.66
N GLY A 45 -3.81 -9.41 13.81
CA GLY A 45 -4.19 -10.78 14.08
C GLY A 45 -3.17 -11.50 14.93
N GLU A 46 -3.26 -12.82 15.00
CA GLU A 46 -2.34 -13.65 15.76
C GLU A 46 -0.89 -13.55 15.25
N ARG A 47 0.08 -13.57 16.19
CA ARG A 47 1.52 -13.62 15.91
C ARG A 47 1.98 -12.48 15.00
N ALA A 48 2.42 -12.79 13.77
CA ALA A 48 2.84 -11.81 12.77
C ALA A 48 1.65 -11.15 12.05
N GLY A 49 0.42 -11.54 12.36
CA GLY A 49 -0.81 -10.95 11.86
C GLY A 49 -1.40 -11.68 10.65
N ASN A 50 -2.51 -11.14 10.15
CA ASN A 50 -3.18 -11.62 8.94
C ASN A 50 -2.73 -10.84 7.71
N THR A 51 -3.21 -11.23 6.53
CA THR A 51 -3.07 -10.39 5.34
C THR A 51 -3.77 -9.04 5.53
N SER A 52 -3.06 -7.95 5.22
CA SER A 52 -3.62 -6.59 5.25
C SER A 52 -4.51 -6.34 4.03
N LEU A 53 -5.82 -6.23 4.26
CA LEU A 53 -6.80 -5.95 3.21
C LEU A 53 -6.58 -4.58 2.57
N LEU A 54 -6.12 -3.59 3.35
CA LEU A 54 -5.81 -2.25 2.84
C LEU A 54 -4.56 -2.23 1.95
N ILE A 55 -3.53 -3.02 2.26
CA ILE A 55 -2.35 -3.15 1.40
C ILE A 55 -2.71 -3.89 0.12
N LEU A 56 -3.47 -4.98 0.20
CA LEU A 56 -3.98 -5.70 -0.98
C LEU A 56 -4.76 -4.78 -1.92
N ALA A 57 -5.72 -4.05 -1.36
CA ALA A 57 -6.54 -3.13 -2.11
C ALA A 57 -5.69 -2.01 -2.74
N SER A 58 -4.71 -1.47 -2.01
CA SER A 58 -3.79 -0.44 -2.53
C SER A 58 -2.93 -0.96 -3.69
N ASN A 59 -2.49 -2.23 -3.61
CA ASN A 59 -1.78 -2.89 -4.71
C ASN A 59 -2.66 -3.02 -5.95
N TYR A 60 -3.94 -3.39 -5.80
CA TYR A 60 -4.90 -3.45 -6.90
C TYR A 60 -5.10 -2.08 -7.53
N TYR A 61 -5.31 -1.05 -6.70
CA TYR A 61 -5.46 0.32 -7.17
C TYR A 61 -4.21 0.79 -7.94
N ASN A 62 -3.01 0.47 -7.46
CA ASN A 62 -1.74 0.79 -8.12
C ASN A 62 -1.59 0.10 -9.50
N LEU A 63 -2.19 -1.07 -9.67
CA LEU A 63 -2.27 -1.77 -10.96
C LEU A 63 -3.40 -1.25 -11.87
N GLY A 64 -4.14 -0.23 -11.46
CA GLY A 64 -5.27 0.31 -12.20
C GLY A 64 -6.56 -0.53 -12.08
N ILE A 65 -6.60 -1.47 -11.13
CA ILE A 65 -7.77 -2.31 -10.86
C ILE A 65 -8.58 -1.67 -9.72
N ASN A 66 -9.87 -1.45 -9.93
CA ASN A 66 -10.74 -0.93 -8.88
C ASN A 66 -10.91 -1.97 -7.75
N PRO A 67 -10.41 -1.71 -6.53
CA PRO A 67 -10.49 -2.68 -5.43
C PRO A 67 -11.88 -2.72 -4.77
N LYS A 68 -12.83 -1.87 -5.20
CA LYS A 68 -14.17 -1.74 -4.61
C LYS A 68 -14.16 -1.41 -3.10
N ILE A 69 -13.07 -0.82 -2.63
CA ILE A 69 -12.88 -0.34 -1.26
C ILE A 69 -12.55 1.16 -1.32
N ASN A 70 -13.21 1.95 -0.48
CA ASN A 70 -12.95 3.38 -0.39
C ASN A 70 -11.84 3.69 0.63
N PHE A 71 -10.61 3.89 0.17
CA PHE A 71 -9.47 4.22 1.03
C PHE A 71 -9.57 5.57 1.76
N PHE A 72 -10.42 6.47 1.25
CA PHE A 72 -10.59 7.80 1.83
C PHE A 72 -11.48 7.81 3.07
N ASP A 73 -12.04 6.67 3.44
CA ASP A 73 -12.89 6.60 4.61
C ASP A 73 -12.08 6.96 5.87
N LYS A 74 -12.45 8.08 6.48
CA LYS A 74 -11.87 8.58 7.73
C LYS A 74 -11.95 7.53 8.84
N PHE A 75 -12.89 6.60 8.74
CA PHE A 75 -13.01 5.46 9.65
C PHE A 75 -11.72 4.61 9.69
N PHE A 76 -11.10 4.32 8.55
CA PHE A 76 -9.86 3.53 8.51
C PHE A 76 -8.71 4.25 9.22
N PHE A 77 -8.60 5.57 9.05
CA PHE A 77 -7.62 6.39 9.77
C PHE A 77 -7.90 6.47 11.27
N LYS A 78 -9.17 6.44 11.68
CA LYS A 78 -9.53 6.46 13.09
C LYS A 78 -9.21 5.12 13.77
N ILE A 79 -9.46 3.99 13.11
CA ILE A 79 -9.01 2.67 13.57
C ILE A 79 -7.47 2.65 13.65
N PHE A 80 -6.79 3.14 12.61
CA PHE A 80 -5.33 3.28 12.56
C PHE A 80 -4.78 4.04 13.79
N CYS A 81 -5.44 5.12 14.23
CA CYS A 81 -5.00 5.89 15.39
C CYS A 81 -5.42 5.28 16.75
N ASN A 82 -6.52 4.53 16.80
CA ASN A 82 -7.09 4.01 18.04
C ASN A 82 -6.47 2.67 18.47
N GLU A 83 -6.02 1.86 17.52
CA GLU A 83 -5.24 0.69 17.85
C GLU A 83 -3.86 1.15 18.32
N LYS A 84 -3.48 0.79 19.55
CA LYS A 84 -2.17 1.09 20.18
C LYS A 84 -1.00 0.35 19.49
N ILE A 85 -1.12 0.09 18.20
CA ILE A 85 -0.08 -0.47 17.38
C ILE A 85 0.92 0.66 17.16
N SER A 86 2.13 0.48 17.70
CA SER A 86 3.26 1.27 17.27
C SER A 86 3.41 1.04 15.77
N PHE A 87 2.95 2.00 14.97
CA PHE A 87 3.02 1.87 13.53
C PHE A 87 4.49 1.84 13.17
N LEU A 88 4.90 0.73 12.57
CA LEU A 88 6.16 0.68 11.85
C LEU A 88 6.16 1.84 10.88
N ASP A 89 7.20 2.66 10.99
CA ASP A 89 7.48 3.84 10.18
C ASP A 89 7.46 3.57 8.66
N ARG A 90 7.33 2.32 8.21
CA ARG A 90 7.41 1.91 6.82
C ARG A 90 6.26 0.99 6.38
N ILE A 91 5.09 1.03 7.03
CA ILE A 91 3.93 0.27 6.55
C ILE A 91 3.56 0.70 5.14
N SER A 92 3.58 -0.26 4.22
CA SER A 92 3.33 -0.07 2.79
C SER A 92 2.12 0.82 2.54
N TRP A 93 2.29 1.85 1.71
CA TRP A 93 1.27 2.82 1.29
C TRP A 93 0.76 3.78 2.37
N PHE A 94 0.79 3.40 3.64
CA PHE A 94 0.13 4.12 4.73
C PHE A 94 1.09 4.82 5.70
N SER A 95 2.40 4.80 5.43
CA SER A 95 3.35 5.67 6.12
C SER A 95 3.81 6.83 5.24
N ARG A 96 4.09 7.96 5.90
CA ARG A 96 4.73 9.13 5.30
C ARG A 96 6.05 8.79 4.61
N LEU A 97 6.82 7.85 5.16
CA LEU A 97 8.14 7.50 4.61
C LEU A 97 8.04 6.80 3.25
N ASN A 98 6.91 6.17 2.91
CA ASN A 98 6.65 5.61 1.58
C ASN A 98 6.59 6.69 0.48
N TYR A 99 6.36 7.94 0.87
CA TYR A 99 6.30 9.09 -0.03
C TYR A 99 7.39 10.12 0.27
N THR A 100 8.46 9.74 0.98
CA THR A 100 9.55 10.67 1.31
C THR A 100 10.80 10.30 0.51
N ALA A 101 11.37 11.26 -0.21
CA ALA A 101 12.67 11.11 -0.86
C ALA A 101 13.76 11.83 -0.06
N PHE A 102 14.74 11.09 0.44
CA PHE A 102 15.90 11.66 1.15
C PHE A 102 17.05 12.03 0.23
N SER A 103 17.22 11.32 -0.89
CA SER A 103 18.24 11.62 -1.90
C SER A 103 17.84 12.84 -2.74
N GLY A 104 18.78 13.77 -2.93
CA GLY A 104 18.60 14.93 -3.80
C GLY A 104 18.30 14.55 -5.25
N SER A 105 18.91 13.48 -5.78
CA SER A 105 18.63 13.01 -7.14
C SER A 105 17.20 12.49 -7.29
N HIS A 106 16.67 11.81 -6.27
CA HIS A 106 15.27 11.38 -6.25
C HIS A 106 14.32 12.58 -6.15
N GLN A 107 14.65 13.59 -5.35
CA GLN A 107 13.86 14.81 -5.22
C GLN A 107 13.78 15.58 -6.55
N ASP A 108 14.90 15.73 -7.26
CA ASP A 108 14.95 16.36 -8.57
C ASP A 108 14.11 15.60 -9.61
N ALA A 109 14.22 14.27 -9.66
CA ALA A 109 13.41 13.45 -10.55
C ALA A 109 11.90 13.53 -10.26
N ILE A 110 11.52 13.54 -8.97
CA ILE A 110 10.14 13.74 -8.53
C ILE A 110 9.65 15.12 -8.98
N PHE A 111 10.45 16.17 -8.78
CA PHE A 111 10.10 17.53 -9.16
C PHE A 111 9.88 17.65 -10.67
N LYS A 112 10.86 17.23 -11.49
CA LYS A 112 10.76 17.28 -12.95
C LYS A 112 9.55 16.52 -13.48
N SER A 113 9.35 15.28 -13.01
CA SER A 113 8.19 14.48 -13.44
C SER A 113 6.85 15.08 -12.97
N TYR A 114 6.82 15.77 -11.83
CA TYR A 114 5.62 16.45 -11.36
C TYR A 114 5.19 17.62 -12.24
N PHE A 115 6.14 18.41 -12.76
CA PHE A 115 5.82 19.51 -13.68
C PHE A 115 5.47 19.01 -15.09
N GLN A 116 6.02 17.88 -15.51
CA GLN A 116 5.76 17.28 -16.83
C GLN A 116 4.50 16.43 -16.88
N LYS A 117 3.90 16.08 -15.73
CA LYS A 117 2.74 15.19 -15.68
C LYS A 117 1.52 15.77 -16.42
N LYS A 118 0.80 14.93 -17.15
CA LYS A 118 -0.53 15.27 -17.67
C LYS A 118 -1.52 15.42 -16.50
N LYS A 119 -2.41 16.41 -16.55
CA LYS A 119 -3.31 16.80 -15.43
C LYS A 119 -4.00 15.61 -14.74
N PHE A 120 -4.44 14.60 -15.50
CA PHE A 120 -5.28 13.50 -15.03
C PHE A 120 -4.56 12.17 -14.81
N ILE A 121 -3.26 12.07 -15.11
CA ILE A 121 -2.53 10.81 -15.02
C ILE A 121 -1.41 10.98 -13.99
N TRP A 122 -1.42 10.12 -12.97
CA TRP A 122 -0.33 10.07 -12.01
C TRP A 122 0.84 9.27 -12.58
N LYS A 123 1.89 9.98 -12.99
CA LYS A 123 3.16 9.40 -13.48
C LYS A 123 4.32 10.21 -12.90
N ILE A 124 4.64 9.93 -11.64
CA ILE A 124 5.73 10.59 -10.91
C ILE A 124 6.80 9.55 -10.62
N ILE A 125 8.04 9.85 -10.99
CA ILE A 125 9.17 8.93 -10.76
C ILE A 125 9.31 8.72 -9.25
N TYR A 126 9.55 7.48 -8.82
CA TYR A 126 9.67 7.05 -7.41
C TYR A 126 8.39 7.16 -6.55
N LEU A 127 7.30 7.75 -7.05
CA LEU A 127 6.03 7.84 -6.32
C LEU A 127 4.95 7.06 -7.07
N PRO A 128 4.78 5.75 -6.79
CA PRO A 128 3.82 4.89 -7.51
C PRO A 128 2.37 5.37 -7.39
N LEU A 129 1.96 5.85 -6.20
CA LEU A 129 0.61 6.36 -5.96
C LEU A 129 0.62 7.84 -5.62
N ASN A 130 -0.50 8.51 -5.95
CA ASN A 130 -0.71 9.87 -5.51
C ASN A 130 -0.91 9.89 -3.99
N PRO A 131 -0.02 10.52 -3.21
CA PRO A 131 -0.09 10.59 -1.75
C PRO A 131 -1.40 11.20 -1.22
N LYS A 132 -2.05 12.05 -2.02
CA LYS A 132 -3.36 12.63 -1.69
C LYS A 132 -4.44 11.56 -1.50
N ILE A 133 -4.29 10.38 -2.13
CA ILE A 133 -5.22 9.26 -1.98
C ILE A 133 -5.33 8.81 -0.53
N PHE A 134 -4.25 8.96 0.23
CA PHE A 134 -4.19 8.60 1.65
C PHE A 134 -4.14 9.82 2.55
N ASN A 135 -4.64 10.98 2.08
CA ASN A 135 -4.61 12.26 2.79
C ASN A 135 -3.21 12.77 3.19
N PHE A 136 -2.14 12.27 2.57
CA PHE A 136 -0.80 12.83 2.77
C PHE A 136 -0.63 14.13 1.97
N LYS A 137 -0.22 15.20 2.66
CA LYS A 137 0.05 16.51 2.04
C LYS A 137 1.40 16.50 1.29
N HIS A 138 1.44 17.07 0.09
CA HIS A 138 2.67 17.17 -0.72
C HIS A 138 3.85 17.88 -0.02
N LYS A 139 3.58 18.86 0.85
CA LYS A 139 4.63 19.55 1.62
C LYS A 139 5.47 18.61 2.51
N ASN A 140 4.99 17.39 2.78
CA ASN A 140 5.69 16.41 3.60
C ASN A 140 6.57 15.43 2.80
N ILE A 141 6.50 15.47 1.46
CA ILE A 141 6.97 14.44 0.51
C ILE A 141 8.32 14.82 -0.10
N ILE A 142 8.44 16.11 -0.41
CA ILE A 142 9.69 16.73 -0.86
C ILE A 142 10.23 17.54 0.31
N LYS A 143 10.85 16.87 1.28
CA LYS A 143 11.80 17.56 2.13
C LYS A 143 13.07 17.71 1.31
N ILE A 144 13.28 18.88 0.71
CA ILE A 144 14.60 19.26 0.23
C ILE A 144 15.47 19.40 1.48
N ASN A 145 15.98 18.28 1.99
CA ASN A 145 17.03 18.33 3.00
C ASN A 145 18.24 18.94 2.31
N SER A 146 18.86 19.92 2.94
CA SER A 146 20.11 20.58 2.53
C SER A 146 21.33 19.64 2.58
N GLN A 147 21.14 18.34 2.34
CA GLN A 147 22.20 17.33 2.27
C GLN A 147 22.74 17.14 0.85
N SER A 148 22.14 17.78 -0.17
CA SER A 148 22.71 17.78 -1.54
C SER A 148 24.05 18.54 -1.64
N GLY A 149 24.57 19.12 -0.54
CA GLY A 149 25.86 19.81 -0.50
C GLY A 149 26.73 19.56 0.73
N ARG A 150 26.36 18.66 1.65
CA ARG A 150 27.24 18.26 2.77
C ARG A 150 27.12 16.77 3.00
N GLY A 151 28.17 16.03 2.62
CA GLY A 151 28.41 14.70 3.19
C GLY A 151 28.65 14.86 4.69
N GLY A 152 27.90 14.10 5.48
CA GLY A 152 27.78 14.22 6.94
C GLY A 152 26.32 14.19 7.35
#